data_AF-A0A139NSE7-F1
#
_entry.id   AF-A0A139NSE7-F1
#
_cell.length_a   1.000
_cell.length_b   1.000
_cell.length_c   1.000
_cell.angle_alpha   90.00
_cell.angle_beta   90.00
_cell.angle_gamma   90.00
#
_symmetry.space_group_name_H-M   'P 1'
#
loop_
_entity.id
_entity.type
_entity.pdbx_description
1 polymer ?
#
loop_
_entity_poly.entity_id
_entity_poly.type
_entity_poly.pdbx_seq_one_letter_code
_entity_poly.pdbx_strand_id
1 'polypeptide(L)'
;MRRNKSNQLATISIFFATMIVLDIVGTIIFSVLPFQIHPTLVHIPVIIASILYGPKIGASLGLLMGFMSILHNTIILQASSYLFSPFVEKGNLYSIFIAVIPRVLIGITPSLVYRWNKSSFGLGLAGAVGSLTNTIFVLGGIFFLFANVYNGDVQKLLAVVLGTNSIAEAVLSVVLTISIVPRLKKISQ
;
A
#
# COMPACT_ATOMS: atom_id res chain seq x y z
N MET A 1 -7.95 -5.99 32.01
CA MET A 1 -8.34 -5.71 30.60
C MET A 1 -7.56 -4.59 29.88
N ARG A 2 -6.66 -3.81 30.51
CA ARG A 2 -5.90 -2.71 29.86
C ARG A 2 -4.69 -3.13 29.01
N ARG A 3 -4.10 -4.31 29.25
CA ARG A 3 -2.84 -4.78 28.63
C ARG A 3 -2.94 -5.00 27.10
N ASN A 4 -4.12 -5.35 26.59
CA ASN A 4 -4.30 -5.57 25.14
C ASN A 4 -4.30 -4.28 24.32
N LYS A 5 -4.85 -3.17 24.84
CA LYS A 5 -4.90 -1.90 24.10
C LYS A 5 -3.51 -1.28 23.95
N SER A 6 -2.70 -1.30 25.00
CA SER A 6 -1.32 -0.81 24.97
C SER A 6 -0.43 -1.60 24.01
N ASN A 7 -0.55 -2.94 24.02
CA ASN A 7 0.20 -3.79 23.07
C ASN A 7 -0.22 -3.57 21.61
N GLN A 8 -1.52 -3.37 21.36
CA GLN A 8 -2.00 -3.06 20.01
C GLN A 8 -1.47 -1.72 19.51
N LEU A 9 -1.48 -0.69 20.36
CA LEU A 9 -0.93 0.61 20.00
C LEU A 9 0.58 0.51 19.71
N ALA A 10 1.34 -0.18 20.55
CA ALA A 10 2.77 -0.41 20.32
C ALA A 10 3.03 -1.14 19.00
N THR A 11 2.22 -2.15 18.67
CA THR A 11 2.30 -2.88 17.39
C THR A 11 2.06 -1.94 16.22
N ILE A 12 0.97 -1.16 16.25
CA ILE A 12 0.67 -0.17 15.21
C ILE A 12 1.83 0.81 15.06
N SER A 13 2.38 1.33 16.16
CA SER A 13 3.50 2.27 16.12
C SER A 13 4.76 1.67 15.51
N ILE A 14 5.11 0.42 15.82
CA ILE A 14 6.30 -0.26 15.26
C ILE A 14 6.14 -0.47 13.74
N PHE A 15 4.97 -0.95 13.31
CA PHE A 15 4.69 -1.11 11.88
C PHE A 15 4.66 0.23 11.15
N PHE A 16 4.08 1.26 11.77
CA PHE A 16 4.06 2.61 11.19
C PHE A 16 5.45 3.24 11.11
N ALA A 17 6.29 3.09 12.13
CA ALA A 17 7.69 3.51 12.08
C ALA A 17 8.46 2.79 10.97
N THR A 18 8.23 1.48 10.81
CA THR A 18 8.82 0.69 9.72
C THR A 18 8.38 1.21 8.35
N MET A 19 7.11 1.59 8.19
CA MET A 19 6.59 2.20 6.97
C MET A 19 7.31 3.52 6.64
N ILE A 20 7.52 4.38 7.64
CA ILE A 20 8.27 5.64 7.47
C ILE A 20 9.69 5.37 6.99
N VAL A 21 10.39 4.43 7.62
CA VAL A 21 11.75 4.05 7.21
C VAL A 21 11.78 3.52 5.79
N LEU A 22 10.84 2.64 5.41
CA LEU A 22 10.76 2.09 4.06
C LEU A 22 10.46 3.14 3.00
N ASP A 23 9.64 4.14 3.31
CA ASP A 23 9.35 5.24 2.38
C ASP A 23 10.59 6.10 2.13
N ILE A 24 11.31 6.49 3.18
CA ILE A 24 12.53 7.28 3.07
C ILE A 24 13.60 6.50 2.31
N VAL A 25 13.86 5.24 2.72
CA VAL A 25 14.86 4.38 2.08
C VAL A 25 14.48 4.07 0.63
N GLY A 26 13.21 3.77 0.37
CA GLY A 26 12.70 3.53 -0.98
C GLY A 26 12.90 4.74 -1.88
N THR A 27 12.58 5.94 -1.40
CA THR A 27 12.79 7.19 -2.14
C THR A 27 14.25 7.37 -2.51
N ILE A 28 15.17 7.15 -1.56
CA ILE A 28 16.62 7.26 -1.81
C ILE A 28 17.07 6.22 -2.85
N ILE A 29 16.74 4.94 -2.68
CA ILE A 29 17.19 3.87 -3.58
C ILE A 29 16.62 4.05 -4.98
N PHE A 30 15.32 4.32 -5.10
CA PHE A 30 14.66 4.40 -6.40
C PHE A 30 14.90 5.73 -7.12
N SER A 31 15.36 6.79 -6.43
CA SER A 31 15.79 8.04 -7.08
C SER A 31 17.04 7.87 -7.96
N VAL A 32 17.85 6.83 -7.74
CA VAL A 32 19.06 6.53 -8.52
C VAL A 32 18.75 5.64 -9.73
N LEU A 33 17.60 4.97 -9.74
CA LEU A 33 17.21 4.07 -10.80
C LEU A 33 16.40 4.81 -11.89
N PRO A 34 16.51 4.42 -13.17
CA PRO A 34 15.81 5.09 -14.28
C PRO A 34 14.30 4.82 -14.33
N PHE A 35 13.71 4.28 -13.25
CA PHE A 35 12.27 4.00 -13.19
C PHE A 35 11.49 5.29 -12.91
N GLN A 36 10.59 5.65 -13.82
CA GLN A 36 9.79 6.88 -13.77
C GLN A 36 8.72 6.88 -12.66
N ILE A 37 8.34 5.70 -12.17
CA ILE A 37 7.44 5.52 -11.03
C ILE A 37 8.10 4.57 -10.05
N HIS A 38 8.26 4.99 -8.80
CA HIS A 38 8.94 4.22 -7.77
C HIS A 38 7.99 3.14 -7.20
N PRO A 39 8.41 1.86 -7.16
CA PRO A 39 7.64 0.80 -6.51
C PRO A 39 7.44 1.12 -5.03
N THR A 40 6.20 1.04 -4.56
CA THR A 40 5.89 1.30 -3.16
C THR A 40 6.16 0.06 -2.31
N LEU A 41 7.19 0.09 -1.45
CA LEU A 41 7.43 -1.00 -0.49
C LEU A 41 6.60 -0.85 0.81
N VAL A 42 5.98 0.32 0.96
CA VAL A 42 5.29 0.75 2.19
C VAL A 42 4.02 -0.06 2.48
N HIS A 43 3.42 -0.69 1.47
CA HIS A 43 2.22 -1.52 1.65
C HIS A 43 2.54 -2.91 2.25
N ILE A 44 3.79 -3.39 2.15
CA ILE A 44 4.17 -4.73 2.64
C ILE A 44 4.01 -4.86 4.17
N PRO A 45 4.50 -3.93 5.01
CA PRO A 45 4.22 -3.94 6.45
C PRO A 45 2.71 -3.98 6.77
N VAL A 46 1.88 -3.27 5.99
CA VAL A 46 0.42 -3.25 6.17
C VAL A 46 -0.19 -4.63 5.90
N ILE A 47 0.22 -5.29 4.82
CA ILE A 47 -0.21 -6.66 4.49
C ILE A 47 0.18 -7.64 5.60
N ILE A 48 1.44 -7.57 6.06
CA ILE A 48 1.95 -8.47 7.11
C ILE A 48 1.17 -8.24 8.42
N ALA A 49 0.97 -6.99 8.83
CA ALA A 49 0.21 -6.66 10.03
C ALA A 49 -1.26 -7.10 9.93
N SER A 50 -1.87 -6.94 8.75
CA SER A 50 -3.23 -7.40 8.45
C SER A 50 -3.40 -8.91 8.63
N ILE A 51 -2.41 -9.69 8.17
CA ILE A 51 -2.39 -11.15 8.27
C ILE A 51 -2.18 -11.59 9.73
N LEU A 52 -1.25 -10.95 10.46
CA LEU A 52 -0.88 -11.34 11.82
C LEU A 52 -1.90 -10.90 12.88
N TYR A 53 -2.33 -9.64 12.83
CA TYR A 53 -3.12 -9.01 13.89
C TYR A 53 -4.59 -8.76 13.48
N GLY A 54 -4.94 -9.03 12.23
CA GLY A 54 -6.30 -8.97 11.72
C GLY A 54 -6.64 -7.67 10.97
N PRO A 55 -7.85 -7.60 10.39
CA PRO A 55 -8.23 -6.54 9.46
C PRO A 55 -8.41 -5.18 10.13
N LYS A 56 -8.72 -5.13 11.44
CA LYS A 56 -8.85 -3.85 12.17
C LYS A 56 -7.51 -3.12 12.26
N ILE A 57 -6.44 -3.83 12.62
CA ILE A 57 -5.10 -3.25 12.74
C ILE A 57 -4.52 -2.96 11.36
N GLY A 58 -4.72 -3.86 10.40
CA GLY A 58 -4.35 -3.62 9.01
C GLY A 58 -5.05 -2.39 8.42
N ALA A 59 -6.36 -2.22 8.63
CA ALA A 59 -7.11 -1.05 8.16
C ALA A 59 -6.59 0.26 8.79
N SER A 60 -6.29 0.26 10.09
CA SER A 60 -5.71 1.43 10.76
C SER A 60 -4.34 1.80 10.17
N LEU A 61 -3.47 0.81 9.92
CA LEU A 61 -2.19 1.04 9.26
C LEU A 61 -2.36 1.50 7.80
N GLY A 62 -3.35 0.96 7.09
CA GLY A 62 -3.74 1.42 5.76
C GLY A 62 -4.21 2.88 5.73
N LEU A 63 -4.97 3.30 6.73
CA LEU A 63 -5.34 4.72 6.89
C LEU A 63 -4.10 5.60 7.09
N LEU A 64 -3.21 5.21 7.99
CA LEU A 64 -1.95 5.91 8.23
C LEU A 64 -1.08 5.97 6.97
N MET A 65 -1.03 4.88 6.19
CA MET A 65 -0.39 4.83 4.88
C MET A 65 -1.01 5.85 3.90
N GLY A 66 -2.34 5.96 3.88
CA GLY A 66 -3.05 6.92 3.02
C GLY A 66 -2.68 8.37 3.36
N PHE A 67 -2.68 8.74 4.64
CA PHE A 67 -2.24 10.06 5.07
C PHE A 67 -0.77 10.33 4.71
N MET A 68 0.09 9.35 4.95
CA MET A 68 1.49 9.42 4.59
C MET A 68 1.67 9.61 3.07
N SER A 69 0.88 8.91 2.25
CA SER A 69 0.90 9.04 0.79
C SER A 69 0.51 10.45 0.33
N ILE A 70 -0.48 11.07 0.97
CA ILE A 70 -0.87 12.47 0.69
C ILE A 70 0.28 13.42 1.05
N LEU A 71 0.85 13.28 2.25
CA LEU A 71 1.94 14.14 2.71
C LEU A 71 3.18 14.01 1.81
N HIS A 72 3.59 12.77 1.50
CA HIS A 72 4.71 12.50 0.61
C HIS A 72 4.50 13.16 -0.75
N ASN A 73 3.33 12.97 -1.38
CA ASN A 73 3.02 13.56 -2.68
C ASN A 73 2.79 15.07 -2.65
N THR A 74 2.66 15.67 -1.47
CA THR A 74 2.60 17.13 -1.32
C THR A 74 3.99 17.75 -1.22
N ILE A 75 4.93 17.05 -0.58
CA ILE A 75 6.30 17.53 -0.34
C ILE A 75 7.23 17.16 -1.50
N ILE A 76 7.15 15.92 -1.97
CA ILE A 76 7.97 15.37 -3.05
C ILE A 76 7.11 15.30 -4.30
N LEU A 77 7.30 16.29 -5.18
CA LEU A 77 6.53 16.41 -6.41
C LEU A 77 7.06 15.45 -7.48
N GLN A 78 6.18 14.57 -7.92
CA GLN A 78 6.37 13.64 -9.02
C GLN A 78 5.30 13.88 -10.08
N ALA A 79 5.51 13.34 -11.28
CA ALA A 79 4.55 13.45 -12.38
C ALA A 79 3.15 12.93 -12.02
N SER A 80 3.04 11.98 -11.08
CA SER A 80 1.77 11.40 -10.61
C SER A 80 1.24 11.99 -9.30
N SER A 81 1.91 12.98 -8.68
CA SER A 81 1.56 13.44 -7.33
C SER A 81 0.17 14.05 -7.22
N TYR A 82 -0.34 14.66 -8.28
CA TYR A 82 -1.70 15.20 -8.34
C TYR A 82 -2.79 14.13 -8.16
N LEU A 83 -2.50 12.85 -8.45
CA LEU A 83 -3.45 11.73 -8.27
C LEU A 83 -3.62 11.34 -6.80
N PHE A 84 -2.63 11.67 -5.97
CA PHE A 84 -2.56 11.21 -4.58
C PHE A 84 -2.57 12.37 -3.58
N SER A 85 -2.43 13.62 -4.03
CA SER A 85 -2.56 14.80 -3.17
C SER A 85 -3.46 15.87 -3.82
N PRO A 86 -4.42 16.45 -3.05
CA PRO A 86 -5.21 17.59 -3.51
C PRO A 86 -4.45 18.92 -3.45
N PHE A 87 -3.28 18.97 -2.79
CA PHE A 87 -2.55 20.21 -2.50
C PHE A 87 -1.52 20.58 -3.57
N VAL A 88 -1.47 19.83 -4.67
CA VAL A 88 -0.54 20.04 -5.79
C VAL A 88 -1.30 20.67 -6.96
N GLU A 89 -0.59 21.32 -7.89
CA GLU A 89 -1.18 21.83 -9.13
C GLU A 89 -1.99 20.73 -9.85
N LYS A 90 -3.26 21.03 -10.19
CA LYS A 90 -4.26 20.09 -10.74
C LYS A 90 -4.73 18.97 -9.78
N GLY A 91 -4.40 19.06 -8.49
CA GLY A 91 -4.95 18.21 -7.45
C GLY A 91 -6.46 18.39 -7.29
N ASN A 92 -7.18 17.30 -7.03
CA ASN A 92 -8.62 17.30 -6.83
C ASN A 92 -8.93 16.65 -5.47
N LEU A 93 -10.09 16.93 -4.87
CA LEU A 93 -10.57 16.22 -3.69
C LEU A 93 -10.71 14.71 -3.95
N TYR A 94 -10.95 14.31 -5.21
CA TYR A 94 -10.92 12.91 -5.65
C TYR A 94 -9.56 12.22 -5.40
N SER A 95 -8.46 12.96 -5.37
CA SER A 95 -7.12 12.44 -5.08
C SER A 95 -7.01 11.87 -3.66
N ILE A 96 -7.75 12.44 -2.69
CA ILE A 96 -7.79 11.92 -1.31
C ILE A 96 -8.42 10.54 -1.29
N PHE A 97 -9.51 10.34 -2.04
CA PHE A 97 -10.19 9.05 -2.11
C PHE A 97 -9.28 7.98 -2.73
N ILE A 98 -8.57 8.32 -3.81
CA ILE A 98 -7.59 7.41 -4.44
C ILE A 98 -6.41 7.14 -3.51
N ALA A 99 -5.94 8.11 -2.72
CA ALA A 99 -4.84 7.93 -1.79
C ALA A 99 -5.22 7.08 -0.56
N VAL A 100 -6.45 7.19 -0.06
CA VAL A 100 -6.86 6.58 1.21
C VAL A 100 -7.58 5.25 1.01
N ILE A 101 -8.62 5.18 0.16
CA ILE A 101 -9.48 3.99 0.06
C ILE A 101 -8.69 2.72 -0.28
N PRO A 102 -7.86 2.69 -1.35
CA PRO A 102 -7.11 1.49 -1.69
C PRO A 102 -6.21 1.04 -0.55
N ARG A 103 -5.61 1.99 0.18
CA ARG A 103 -4.66 1.71 1.27
C ARG A 103 -5.35 1.06 2.47
N VAL A 104 -6.57 1.49 2.80
CA VAL A 104 -7.39 0.81 3.81
C VAL A 104 -7.76 -0.60 3.35
N LEU A 105 -8.11 -0.77 2.08
CA LEU A 105 -8.46 -2.08 1.51
C LEU A 105 -7.29 -3.06 1.50
N ILE A 106 -6.05 -2.60 1.27
CA ILE A 106 -4.83 -3.42 1.47
C ILE A 106 -4.70 -3.90 2.92
N GLY A 107 -5.16 -3.09 3.88
CA GLY A 107 -5.22 -3.47 5.29
C GLY A 107 -6.27 -4.53 5.62
N ILE A 108 -7.25 -4.75 4.75
CA ILE A 108 -8.40 -5.64 5.02
C ILE A 108 -8.29 -6.92 4.19
N THR A 109 -8.14 -6.79 2.87
CA THR A 109 -8.22 -7.90 1.91
C THR A 109 -7.26 -9.07 2.19
N PRO A 110 -5.98 -8.87 2.56
CA PRO A 110 -5.06 -9.99 2.83
C PRO A 110 -5.49 -10.80 4.05
N SER A 111 -6.04 -10.14 5.08
CA SER A 111 -6.55 -10.82 6.27
C SER A 111 -7.69 -11.77 5.93
N LEU A 112 -8.60 -11.37 5.04
CA LEU A 112 -9.73 -12.20 4.63
C LEU A 112 -9.26 -13.43 3.86
N VAL A 113 -8.33 -13.23 2.91
CA VAL A 113 -7.76 -14.32 2.10
C VAL A 113 -7.04 -15.34 2.98
N TYR A 114 -6.20 -14.88 3.91
CA TYR A 114 -5.48 -15.78 4.81
C TYR A 114 -6.41 -16.48 5.82
N ARG A 115 -7.50 -15.84 6.24
CA ARG A 115 -8.51 -16.48 7.09
C ARG A 115 -9.23 -17.61 6.37
N TRP A 116 -9.45 -17.48 5.06
CA TRP A 116 -10.05 -18.51 4.24
C TRP A 116 -9.11 -19.70 4.03
N ASN A 117 -7.82 -19.44 3.80
CA ASN A 117 -6.81 -20.49 3.64
C ASN A 117 -5.58 -20.24 4.52
N LYS A 118 -5.49 -20.94 5.66
CA LYS A 118 -4.39 -20.79 6.64
C LYS A 118 -3.16 -21.64 6.29
N SER A 119 -2.74 -21.65 5.04
CA SER A 119 -1.57 -22.39 4.54
C SER A 119 -0.50 -21.45 4.00
N SER A 120 0.70 -21.97 3.71
CA SER A 120 1.75 -21.22 3.01
C SER A 120 1.27 -20.68 1.65
N PHE A 121 0.40 -21.43 0.97
CA PHE A 121 -0.24 -20.97 -0.26
C PHE A 121 -1.19 -19.80 0.00
N GLY A 122 -1.96 -19.85 1.09
CA GLY A 122 -2.82 -18.74 1.51
C GLY A 122 -2.07 -17.48 1.92
N LEU A 123 -0.85 -17.60 2.46
CA LEU A 123 0.04 -16.46 2.69
C LEU A 123 0.46 -15.80 1.37
N GLY A 124 0.88 -16.60 0.39
CA GLY A 124 1.22 -16.11 -0.94
C GLY A 124 0.03 -15.42 -1.61
N LEU A 125 -1.15 -16.05 -1.59
CA LEU A 125 -2.37 -15.44 -2.10
C LEU A 125 -2.73 -14.14 -1.37
N ALA A 126 -2.59 -14.08 -0.05
CA ALA A 126 -2.86 -12.87 0.71
C ALA A 126 -1.91 -11.73 0.31
N GLY A 127 -0.62 -12.02 0.08
CA GLY A 127 0.35 -11.06 -0.45
C GLY A 127 -0.06 -10.55 -1.83
N ALA A 128 -0.31 -11.47 -2.78
CA ALA A 128 -0.72 -11.12 -4.14
C ALA A 128 -2.01 -10.29 -4.15
N VAL A 129 -3.05 -10.71 -3.42
CA VAL A 129 -4.32 -9.98 -3.35
C VAL A 129 -4.15 -8.60 -2.72
N GLY A 130 -3.29 -8.48 -1.70
CA GLY A 130 -2.97 -7.19 -1.09
C GLY A 130 -2.37 -6.21 -2.10
N SER A 131 -1.35 -6.64 -2.85
CA SER A 131 -0.73 -5.80 -3.88
C SER A 131 -1.69 -5.48 -5.02
N LEU A 132 -2.42 -6.47 -5.55
CA LEU A 132 -3.39 -6.29 -6.62
C LEU A 132 -4.55 -5.37 -6.23
N THR A 133 -4.97 -5.38 -4.96
CA THR A 133 -5.99 -4.46 -4.45
C THR A 133 -5.54 -3.02 -4.61
N ASN A 134 -4.27 -2.70 -4.36
CA ASN A 134 -3.76 -1.35 -4.61
C ASN A 134 -3.91 -0.98 -6.09
N THR A 135 -3.39 -1.83 -6.97
CA THR A 135 -3.37 -1.59 -8.42
C THR A 135 -4.76 -1.41 -9.00
N ILE A 136 -5.68 -2.34 -8.70
CA ILE A 136 -7.03 -2.35 -9.27
C ILE A 136 -7.80 -1.10 -8.81
N PHE A 137 -7.75 -0.76 -7.52
CA PHE A 137 -8.50 0.38 -7.02
C PHE A 137 -7.85 1.73 -7.34
N VAL A 138 -6.52 1.80 -7.43
CA VAL A 138 -5.83 3.02 -7.88
C VAL A 138 -6.09 3.26 -9.36
N LEU A 139 -5.87 2.27 -10.23
CA LEU A 139 -6.11 2.39 -11.66
C LEU A 139 -7.59 2.61 -11.98
N GLY A 140 -8.48 1.88 -11.31
CA GLY A 140 -9.93 2.09 -11.41
C GLY A 140 -10.31 3.50 -10.98
N GLY A 141 -9.79 3.99 -9.86
CA GLY A 141 -10.02 5.36 -9.39
C GLY A 141 -9.56 6.41 -10.40
N ILE A 142 -8.38 6.23 -11.01
CA ILE A 142 -7.87 7.13 -12.05
C ILE A 142 -8.79 7.10 -13.28
N PHE A 143 -9.20 5.92 -13.73
CA PHE A 143 -10.03 5.78 -14.92
C PHE A 143 -11.42 6.40 -14.74
N PHE A 144 -12.07 6.22 -13.59
CA PHE A 144 -13.41 6.73 -13.34
C PHE A 144 -13.45 8.20 -12.89
N LEU A 145 -12.53 8.63 -12.02
CA LEU A 145 -12.60 9.96 -11.39
C LEU A 145 -11.81 11.02 -12.16
N PHE A 146 -10.81 10.62 -12.95
CA PHE A 146 -9.96 11.52 -13.73
C PHE A 146 -10.14 11.37 -15.25
N ALA A 147 -11.15 10.61 -15.71
CA ALA A 147 -11.51 10.41 -17.12
C ALA A 147 -11.65 11.72 -17.90
N ASN A 148 -12.28 12.72 -17.28
CA ASN A 148 -12.59 14.00 -17.94
C ASN A 148 -11.44 15.02 -17.88
N VAL A 149 -10.39 14.75 -17.10
CA VAL A 149 -9.28 15.70 -16.87
C VAL A 149 -8.16 15.51 -17.89
N TYR A 150 -8.10 14.36 -18.57
CA TYR A 150 -7.05 14.04 -19.53
C TYR A 150 -7.62 13.49 -20.83
N ASN A 151 -7.15 14.01 -21.96
CA ASN A 151 -7.22 13.29 -23.23
C ASN A 151 -6.51 11.94 -23.03
N GLY A 152 -7.18 10.83 -23.36
CA GLY A 152 -6.88 9.47 -22.86
C GLY A 152 -5.46 8.93 -23.01
N ASP A 153 -4.54 9.61 -23.69
CA ASP A 153 -3.11 9.23 -23.77
C ASP A 153 -2.40 9.25 -22.41
N VAL A 154 -2.65 10.26 -21.57
CA VAL A 154 -2.00 10.34 -20.24
C VAL A 154 -2.51 9.24 -19.32
N GLN A 155 -3.80 8.91 -19.40
CA GLN A 155 -4.40 7.82 -18.62
C GLN A 155 -3.85 6.46 -19.05
N LYS A 156 -3.71 6.21 -20.36
CA LYS A 156 -3.13 4.97 -20.89
C LYS A 156 -1.67 4.83 -20.46
N LEU A 157 -0.89 5.91 -20.55
CA LEU A 157 0.51 5.90 -20.12
C LEU A 157 0.63 5.59 -18.63
N LEU A 158 -0.18 6.24 -17.79
CA LEU A 158 -0.21 5.95 -16.35
C LEU A 158 -0.66 4.52 -16.04
N ALA A 159 -1.66 4.00 -16.76
CA ALA A 159 -2.13 2.63 -16.59
C ALA A 159 -1.03 1.61 -16.92
N VAL A 160 -0.25 1.86 -17.98
CA VAL A 160 0.88 1.02 -18.36
C VAL A 160 1.99 1.08 -17.31
N VAL A 161 2.43 2.28 -16.91
CA VAL A 161 3.58 2.40 -15.99
C VAL A 161 3.22 1.92 -14.58
N LEU A 162 2.03 2.23 -14.05
CA LEU A 162 1.59 1.72 -12.77
C LEU A 162 1.31 0.20 -12.83
N GLY A 163 0.77 -0.28 -13.95
CA GLY A 163 0.49 -1.69 -14.16
C GLY A 163 1.76 -2.56 -14.22
N THR A 164 2.80 -2.11 -14.92
CA THR A 164 4.07 -2.84 -15.00
C THR A 164 4.78 -2.90 -13.65
N ASN A 165 4.81 -1.79 -12.91
CA ASN A 165 5.36 -1.75 -11.56
C ASN A 165 4.62 -2.66 -10.57
N SER A 166 3.30 -2.79 -10.75
CA SER A 166 2.46 -3.63 -9.89
C SER A 166 2.82 -5.12 -9.96
N ILE A 167 3.37 -5.59 -11.08
CA ILE A 167 3.83 -6.98 -11.20
C ILE A 167 5.01 -7.23 -10.25
N ALA A 168 5.98 -6.32 -10.26
CA ALA A 168 7.14 -6.40 -9.37
C ALA A 168 6.71 -6.30 -7.89
N GLU A 169 5.80 -5.38 -7.56
CA GLU A 169 5.24 -5.25 -6.21
C GLU A 169 4.50 -6.53 -5.78
N ALA A 170 3.71 -7.13 -6.67
CA ALA A 170 2.97 -8.36 -6.37
C ALA A 170 3.91 -9.52 -6.08
N VAL A 171 4.92 -9.75 -6.93
CA VAL A 171 5.91 -10.81 -6.71
C VAL A 171 6.64 -10.60 -5.38
N LEU A 172 7.08 -9.36 -5.10
CA LEU A 172 7.80 -9.05 -3.87
C LEU A 172 6.92 -9.24 -2.64
N SER A 173 5.64 -8.84 -2.71
CA SER A 173 4.68 -9.02 -1.62
C SER A 173 4.44 -10.51 -1.30
N VAL A 174 4.35 -11.37 -2.32
CA VAL A 174 4.22 -12.83 -2.15
C VAL A 174 5.45 -13.41 -1.46
N VAL A 175 6.65 -13.07 -1.95
CA VAL A 175 7.91 -13.59 -1.41
C VAL A 175 8.10 -13.16 0.06
N LEU A 176 7.85 -11.88 0.36
CA LEU A 176 8.03 -11.34 1.70
C LEU A 176 6.97 -11.85 2.67
N THR A 177 5.70 -11.97 2.25
CA THR A 177 4.64 -12.50 3.13
C THR A 177 4.91 -13.96 3.51
N ILE A 178 5.29 -14.81 2.56
CA ILE A 178 5.63 -16.22 2.82
C ILE A 178 6.86 -16.32 3.74
N SER A 179 7.85 -15.45 3.57
CA SER A 179 9.11 -15.52 4.32
C SER A 179 9.01 -14.96 5.74
N ILE A 180 8.29 -13.85 5.92
CA ILE A 180 8.27 -13.08 7.16
C ILE A 180 7.14 -13.53 8.10
N VAL A 181 5.93 -13.78 7.57
CA VAL A 181 4.75 -14.05 8.40
C VAL A 181 4.93 -15.28 9.30
N PRO A 182 5.43 -16.44 8.83
CA PRO A 182 5.60 -17.60 9.69
C PRO A 182 6.61 -17.36 10.82
N ARG A 183 7.68 -16.60 10.54
CA ARG A 183 8.71 -16.26 11.53
C ARG A 183 8.16 -15.33 12.61
N LEU A 184 7.43 -14.28 12.20
CA LEU A 184 6.80 -13.35 13.16
C LEU A 184 5.71 -14.03 13.98
N LYS A 185 4.93 -14.95 13.38
CA LYS A 185 3.91 -15.71 14.11
C LYS A 185 4.51 -16.56 15.23
N LYS A 186 5.70 -17.14 15.03
CA LYS A 186 6.41 -17.91 16.04
C LYS A 186 6.93 -17.07 17.21
N ILE A 187 7.24 -15.79 16.98
CA ILE A 187 7.72 -14.86 18.01
C ILE A 187 6.56 -14.21 18.79
N SER A 188 5.40 -14.05 18.14
CA SER A 188 4.22 -13.45 18.74
C SER A 188 3.33 -14.42 19.55
N GLN A 189 3.59 -15.73 19.48
CA GLN A 189 2.93 -16.77 20.29
C GLN A 189 3.77 -17.13 21.50
#